data_AF-A0A5M5C8G0-F1
#
_entry.id   AF-A0A5M5C8G0-F1
#
_cell.length_a   1.000
_cell.length_b   1.000
_cell.length_c   1.000
_cell.angle_alpha   90.00
_cell.angle_beta   90.00
_cell.angle_gamma   90.00
#
_symmetry.space_group_name_H-M   'P 1'
#
loop_
_entity.id
_entity.type
_entity.pdbx_description
1 polymer ?
#
loop_
_entity_poly.entity_id
_entity_poly.type
_entity_poly.pdbx_seq_one_letter_code
_entity_poly.pdbx_strand_id
1 'polypeptide(L)'
;MTTSNSANTKQSNNASQKRKPIHNGYFNHPTSSSSNIPMSILIREQGLEIYGLYWVMLEEAHAQLKCCVNIQTMEIIANIFHAQPEHLELLYHHYFRRPGKGYNSHILYADFCEESAIRSYFPHPLLAYTDNELLRMIMQDGLKAYGLYWLVMEKLYQQPQHFLAPQTASFIQNLYDVSDELMESVLYNYGLFYLDEKMNLHSKAIDDYREALDNMEDEKKRNTKPHVNNSLKANGNAEDFNTREIKKTSNIQKNPSPIINKEINKKNSSSEESGKEKEEENGLKVTDLNAVTPDMRPNAWEENLQEAMNDTSWYEVVAIQSGIPRLMMEEKEWFFNYLREQIILRGNESSMNSLHEIKNYFANLTRQGSHVSSTTQVALKKFLKNRQEQQQCSPYETITNGIRTYDGHPIPAYAKPRPSAAHIWNPVTNEWTR
;
A
#
# COMPACT_ATOMS: atom_id res chain seq x y z
N MET A 1 11.66 10.12 -59.96
CA MET A 1 10.93 8.97 -59.40
C MET A 1 11.63 8.54 -58.12
N THR A 2 10.86 8.57 -57.02
CA THR A 2 11.01 7.82 -55.76
C THR A 2 12.37 7.77 -55.05
N THR A 3 12.50 8.64 -54.04
CA THR A 3 13.33 8.43 -52.84
C THR A 3 12.59 7.51 -51.86
N SER A 4 13.26 6.46 -51.38
CA SER A 4 12.74 5.49 -50.42
C SER A 4 13.09 5.89 -48.97
N ASN A 5 12.09 6.39 -48.24
CA ASN A 5 12.14 6.52 -46.77
C ASN A 5 11.69 5.20 -46.13
N SER A 6 12.58 4.51 -45.41
CA SER A 6 12.18 3.39 -44.53
C SER A 6 11.78 3.93 -43.16
N ALA A 7 10.48 4.04 -42.91
CA ALA A 7 9.94 4.23 -41.58
C ALA A 7 10.05 2.92 -40.79
N ASN A 8 10.85 2.92 -39.73
CA ASN A 8 10.90 1.83 -38.75
C ASN A 8 9.76 2.02 -37.75
N THR A 9 8.66 1.29 -37.96
CA THR A 9 7.55 1.18 -37.02
C THR A 9 7.99 0.31 -35.84
N LYS A 10 8.43 0.93 -34.73
CA LYS A 10 8.59 0.23 -33.45
C LYS A 10 7.19 -0.10 -32.92
N GLN A 11 6.78 -1.36 -33.05
CA GLN A 11 5.71 -1.95 -32.26
C GLN A 11 6.03 -1.73 -30.78
N SER A 12 5.24 -0.89 -30.12
CA SER A 12 5.23 -0.81 -28.67
C SER A 12 4.71 -2.13 -28.14
N ASN A 13 5.60 -2.95 -27.57
CA ASN A 13 5.22 -4.06 -26.71
C ASN A 13 4.58 -3.49 -25.43
N ASN A 14 3.31 -3.11 -25.52
CA ASN A 14 2.44 -3.00 -24.37
C ASN A 14 2.24 -4.43 -23.86
N ALA A 15 3.16 -4.87 -22.98
CA ALA A 15 2.90 -5.97 -22.09
C ALA A 15 1.64 -5.58 -21.30
N SER A 16 0.51 -6.13 -21.73
CA SER A 16 -0.74 -6.05 -21.02
C SER A 16 -0.48 -6.62 -19.63
N GLN A 17 -0.32 -5.73 -18.65
CA GLN A 17 -0.44 -6.06 -17.24
C GLN A 17 -1.75 -6.83 -17.11
N LYS A 18 -1.65 -8.13 -16.88
CA LYS A 18 -2.82 -9.00 -16.70
C LYS A 18 -3.55 -8.50 -15.46
N ARG A 19 -4.56 -7.65 -15.70
CA ARG A 19 -5.54 -7.22 -14.71
C ARG A 19 -6.17 -8.47 -14.12
N LYS A 20 -5.94 -8.70 -12.83
CA LYS A 20 -6.65 -9.75 -12.11
C LYS A 20 -8.07 -9.24 -11.82
N PRO A 21 -9.08 -10.12 -11.95
CA PRO A 21 -10.47 -9.73 -11.80
C PRO A 21 -10.77 -9.36 -10.35
N ILE A 22 -11.68 -8.40 -10.20
CA ILE A 22 -12.51 -8.18 -9.01
C ILE A 22 -12.95 -9.53 -8.46
N HIS A 23 -12.56 -9.84 -7.23
CA HIS A 23 -13.02 -11.05 -6.56
C HIS A 23 -14.41 -10.76 -5.97
N ASN A 24 -15.42 -11.50 -6.39
CA ASN A 24 -16.73 -11.61 -5.72
C ASN A 24 -17.49 -10.30 -5.41
N GLY A 25 -17.35 -9.24 -6.21
CA GLY A 25 -18.11 -8.01 -5.98
C GLY A 25 -17.52 -7.04 -4.94
N TYR A 26 -16.25 -7.21 -4.55
CA TYR A 26 -15.56 -6.32 -3.61
C TYR A 26 -14.27 -5.74 -4.22
N PHE A 27 -13.83 -4.59 -3.72
CA PHE A 27 -12.50 -4.03 -3.96
C PHE A 27 -11.80 -3.73 -2.63
N ASN A 28 -10.47 -3.78 -2.61
CA ASN A 28 -9.70 -3.47 -1.40
C ASN A 28 -9.40 -1.97 -1.33
N HIS A 29 -9.59 -1.37 -0.16
CA HIS A 29 -9.31 0.05 0.07
C HIS A 29 -8.53 0.28 1.37
N PRO A 30 -7.63 1.30 1.45
CA PRO A 30 -6.90 1.56 2.67
C PRO A 30 -7.83 1.85 3.86
N THR A 31 -7.48 1.35 5.04
CA THR A 31 -8.17 1.66 6.32
C THR A 31 -7.83 3.05 6.87
N SER A 32 -7.05 3.85 6.13
CA SER A 32 -6.55 5.15 6.57
C SER A 32 -6.97 6.30 5.66
N SER A 33 -7.89 6.08 4.73
CA SER A 33 -8.22 7.08 3.71
C SER A 33 -8.88 8.33 4.30
N SER A 34 -9.68 8.21 5.37
CA SER A 34 -10.18 9.37 6.13
C SER A 34 -9.08 10.20 6.82
N SER A 35 -7.89 9.62 7.00
CA SER A 35 -6.77 10.22 7.76
C SER A 35 -5.57 10.58 6.90
N ASN A 36 -5.62 10.32 5.59
CA ASN A 36 -4.57 10.79 4.69
C ASN A 36 -4.63 12.33 4.60
N ILE A 37 -3.50 12.97 4.31
CA ILE A 37 -3.40 14.44 4.40
C ILE A 37 -4.43 15.15 3.52
N PRO A 38 -4.60 14.82 2.22
CA PRO A 38 -5.56 15.55 1.40
C PRO A 38 -7.00 15.34 1.86
N MET A 39 -7.41 14.11 2.21
CA MET A 39 -8.80 13.83 2.61
C MET A 39 -9.11 14.40 3.98
N SER A 40 -8.16 14.35 4.93
CA SER A 40 -8.38 14.94 6.25
C SER A 40 -8.58 16.46 6.19
N ILE A 41 -7.89 17.15 5.26
CA ILE A 41 -8.13 18.58 4.99
C ILE A 41 -9.51 18.78 4.36
N LEU A 42 -9.86 17.99 3.35
CA LEU A 42 -11.17 18.08 2.70
C LEU A 42 -12.32 17.83 3.70
N ILE A 43 -12.25 16.81 4.54
CA ILE A 43 -13.26 16.55 5.58
C ILE A 43 -13.34 17.70 6.57
N ARG A 44 -12.20 18.28 6.96
CA ARG A 44 -12.18 19.40 7.91
C ARG A 44 -12.83 20.66 7.33
N GLU A 45 -12.64 20.92 6.04
CA GLU A 45 -13.12 22.15 5.38
C GLU A 45 -14.54 22.01 4.83
N GLN A 46 -14.91 20.81 4.37
CA GLN A 46 -16.15 20.54 3.63
C GLN A 46 -17.10 19.59 4.39
N GLY A 47 -16.70 19.13 5.58
CA GLY A 47 -17.45 18.16 6.37
C GLY A 47 -17.40 16.74 5.81
N LEU A 48 -18.17 15.84 6.41
CA LEU A 48 -18.22 14.44 5.97
C LEU A 48 -18.93 14.22 4.63
N GLU A 49 -19.62 15.23 4.10
CA GLU A 49 -20.33 15.13 2.84
C GLU A 49 -19.39 14.87 1.66
N ILE A 50 -18.24 15.55 1.60
CA ILE A 50 -17.23 15.32 0.55
C ILE A 50 -16.65 13.91 0.61
N TYR A 51 -16.53 13.34 1.81
CA TYR A 51 -16.01 11.99 1.99
C TYR A 51 -17.05 10.93 1.63
N GLY A 52 -18.33 11.19 1.92
CA GLY A 52 -19.43 10.40 1.35
C GLY A 52 -19.42 10.42 -0.17
N LEU A 53 -19.25 11.60 -0.79
CA LEU A 53 -19.16 11.72 -2.25
C LEU A 53 -17.95 10.97 -2.80
N TYR A 54 -16.79 11.07 -2.15
CA TYR A 54 -15.58 10.34 -2.53
C TYR A 54 -15.83 8.84 -2.69
N TRP A 55 -16.56 8.23 -1.74
CA TRP A 55 -16.87 6.80 -1.79
C TRP A 55 -17.79 6.44 -2.95
N VAL A 56 -18.86 7.20 -3.17
CA VAL A 56 -19.75 6.98 -4.33
C VAL A 56 -18.98 7.06 -5.65
N MET A 57 -18.13 8.09 -5.80
CA MET A 57 -17.30 8.28 -6.99
C MET A 57 -16.31 7.13 -7.20
N LEU A 58 -15.72 6.65 -6.11
CA LEU A 58 -14.79 5.52 -6.14
C LEU A 58 -15.52 4.23 -6.54
N GLU A 59 -16.65 3.92 -5.93
CA GLU A 59 -17.46 2.75 -6.25
C GLU A 59 -17.90 2.73 -7.72
N GLU A 60 -18.30 3.88 -8.26
CA GLU A 60 -18.65 4.07 -9.67
C GLU A 60 -17.45 3.84 -10.60
N ALA A 61 -16.27 4.34 -10.23
CA ALA A 61 -15.04 4.09 -10.99
C ALA A 61 -14.71 2.58 -11.03
N HIS A 62 -14.89 1.90 -9.90
CA HIS A 62 -14.65 0.46 -9.79
C HIS A 62 -15.71 -0.36 -10.55
N ALA A 63 -16.97 0.04 -10.53
CA ALA A 63 -18.06 -0.65 -11.24
C ALA A 63 -17.89 -0.63 -12.77
N GLN A 64 -17.31 0.44 -13.33
CA GLN A 64 -17.09 0.54 -14.78
C GLN A 64 -15.95 -0.34 -15.31
N LEU A 65 -15.28 -1.14 -14.46
CA LEU A 65 -14.16 -2.07 -14.77
C LEU A 65 -12.93 -1.43 -15.43
N LYS A 66 -12.98 -0.14 -15.71
CA LYS A 66 -11.91 0.66 -16.28
C LYS A 66 -11.21 1.54 -15.24
N CYS A 67 -11.74 1.56 -14.00
CA CYS A 67 -11.26 2.42 -12.90
C CYS A 67 -11.15 3.86 -13.34
N CYS A 68 -12.16 4.23 -14.12
CA CYS A 68 -12.35 5.55 -14.64
C CYS A 68 -13.82 5.81 -14.86
N VAL A 69 -14.21 7.05 -14.59
CA VAL A 69 -15.55 7.57 -14.87
C VAL A 69 -15.39 8.86 -15.65
N ASN A 70 -16.31 9.16 -16.55
CA ASN A 70 -16.27 10.45 -17.23
C ASN A 70 -16.80 11.57 -16.32
N ILE A 71 -16.38 12.80 -16.58
CA ILE A 71 -16.75 13.93 -15.73
C ILE A 71 -18.26 14.20 -15.74
N GLN A 72 -18.93 13.98 -16.88
CA GLN A 72 -20.39 14.13 -17.00
C GLN A 72 -21.15 13.15 -16.10
N THR A 73 -20.69 11.90 -16.00
CA THR A 73 -21.26 10.89 -15.12
C THR A 73 -21.03 11.26 -13.67
N MET A 74 -19.84 11.77 -13.30
CA MET A 74 -19.62 12.28 -11.95
C MET A 74 -20.52 13.49 -11.62
N GLU A 75 -20.72 14.42 -12.57
CA GLU A 75 -21.66 15.54 -12.40
C GLU A 75 -23.09 15.03 -12.18
N ILE A 76 -23.52 14.03 -12.95
CA ILE A 76 -24.83 13.38 -12.76
C ILE A 76 -24.93 12.73 -11.38
N ILE A 77 -23.91 11.99 -10.95
CA ILE A 77 -23.86 11.33 -9.63
C ILE A 77 -23.92 12.39 -8.51
N ALA A 78 -23.08 13.42 -8.58
CA ALA A 78 -23.07 14.51 -7.60
C ALA A 78 -24.47 15.16 -7.49
N ASN A 79 -25.15 15.37 -8.62
CA ASN A 79 -26.51 15.89 -8.64
C ASN A 79 -27.55 14.93 -8.05
N ILE A 80 -27.45 13.63 -8.34
CA ILE A 80 -28.35 12.59 -7.78
C ILE A 80 -28.27 12.57 -6.26
N PHE A 81 -27.04 12.70 -5.72
CA PHE A 81 -26.81 12.69 -4.28
C PHE A 81 -26.84 14.08 -3.63
N HIS A 82 -27.26 15.10 -4.37
CA HIS A 82 -27.38 16.49 -3.90
C HIS A 82 -26.08 17.02 -3.27
N ALA A 83 -24.93 16.62 -3.79
CA ALA A 83 -23.64 17.07 -3.29
C ALA A 83 -23.38 18.55 -3.61
N GLN A 84 -22.64 19.24 -2.74
CA GLN A 84 -22.22 20.62 -3.03
C GLN A 84 -21.40 20.69 -4.34
N PRO A 85 -21.61 21.73 -5.18
CA PRO A 85 -20.93 21.86 -6.46
C PRO A 85 -19.39 21.85 -6.34
N GLU A 86 -18.84 22.44 -5.27
CA GLU A 86 -17.39 22.52 -5.08
C GLU A 86 -16.76 21.15 -4.75
N HIS A 87 -17.53 20.21 -4.16
CA HIS A 87 -17.00 18.91 -3.75
C HIS A 87 -16.45 18.11 -4.92
N LEU A 88 -17.13 18.13 -6.07
CA LEU A 88 -16.69 17.40 -7.26
C LEU A 88 -15.36 17.96 -7.78
N GLU A 89 -15.20 19.28 -7.81
CA GLU A 89 -13.97 19.93 -8.26
C GLU A 89 -12.79 19.61 -7.32
N LEU A 90 -13.01 19.67 -6.00
CA LEU A 90 -12.00 19.32 -5.01
C LEU A 90 -11.56 17.86 -5.13
N LEU A 91 -12.51 16.92 -5.22
CA LEU A 91 -12.20 15.51 -5.39
C LEU A 91 -11.49 15.23 -6.73
N TYR A 92 -11.91 15.92 -7.79
CA TYR A 92 -11.23 15.88 -9.07
C TYR A 92 -9.74 16.22 -8.93
N HIS A 93 -9.45 17.37 -8.33
CA HIS A 93 -8.08 17.87 -8.23
C HIS A 93 -7.15 16.99 -7.39
N HIS A 94 -7.68 16.37 -6.33
CA HIS A 94 -6.87 15.62 -5.36
C HIS A 94 -6.82 14.11 -5.59
N TYR A 95 -7.87 13.50 -6.13
CA TYR A 95 -8.00 12.03 -6.16
C TYR A 95 -8.25 11.45 -7.55
N PHE A 96 -8.95 12.18 -8.42
CA PHE A 96 -9.46 11.60 -9.67
C PHE A 96 -8.77 12.13 -10.93
N ARG A 97 -7.88 13.12 -10.81
CA ARG A 97 -7.13 13.69 -11.93
C ARG A 97 -5.97 12.79 -12.34
N ARG A 98 -5.90 12.48 -13.63
CA ARG A 98 -4.76 11.75 -14.20
C ARG A 98 -3.55 12.69 -14.41
N PRO A 99 -2.35 12.37 -13.89
CA PRO A 99 -1.15 13.18 -14.11
C PRO A 99 -0.84 13.32 -15.61
N GLY A 100 -0.52 14.53 -16.06
CA GLY A 100 -0.14 14.80 -17.46
C GLY A 100 -1.29 14.96 -18.45
N LYS A 101 -2.57 14.91 -18.02
CA LYS A 101 -3.72 15.34 -18.83
C LYS A 101 -4.46 16.50 -18.16
N GLY A 102 -4.85 17.49 -18.96
CA GLY A 102 -5.62 18.66 -18.50
C GLY A 102 -7.07 18.27 -18.17
N TYR A 103 -7.82 19.23 -17.59
CA TYR A 103 -9.24 19.09 -17.23
C TYR A 103 -10.13 18.50 -18.34
N ASN A 104 -9.71 18.66 -19.61
CA ASN A 104 -10.42 18.16 -20.79
C ASN A 104 -10.26 16.65 -21.07
N SER A 105 -9.49 15.88 -20.29
CA SER A 105 -9.62 14.44 -20.36
C SER A 105 -10.88 14.03 -19.62
N HIS A 106 -11.95 13.73 -20.36
CA HIS A 106 -13.24 13.24 -19.86
C HIS A 106 -13.18 11.88 -19.13
N ILE A 107 -12.06 11.50 -18.51
CA ILE A 107 -11.82 10.18 -17.93
C ILE A 107 -10.99 10.37 -16.66
N LEU A 108 -11.62 10.17 -15.52
CA LEU A 108 -11.04 10.20 -14.17
C LEU A 108 -10.31 8.90 -13.86
N TYR A 109 -9.38 8.86 -12.91
CA TYR A 109 -8.68 7.62 -12.55
C TYR A 109 -8.63 7.43 -11.04
N ALA A 110 -8.93 6.22 -10.57
CA ALA A 110 -8.73 5.82 -9.18
C ALA A 110 -7.46 4.96 -9.08
N ASP A 111 -6.51 5.34 -8.24
CA ASP A 111 -5.28 4.58 -8.04
C ASP A 111 -5.55 3.27 -7.27
N PHE A 112 -5.03 2.15 -7.81
CA PHE A 112 -5.18 0.83 -7.22
C PHE A 112 -4.15 0.55 -6.13
N CYS A 113 -4.53 -0.27 -5.15
CA CYS A 113 -3.56 -0.98 -4.32
C CYS A 113 -3.53 -2.47 -4.65
N GLU A 114 -2.32 -3.04 -4.74
CA GLU A 114 -2.11 -4.47 -4.83
C GLU A 114 -2.33 -5.18 -3.48
N GLU A 115 -2.78 -6.43 -3.56
CA GLU A 115 -3.27 -7.32 -2.50
C GLU A 115 -2.24 -7.70 -1.40
N SER A 116 -1.02 -7.16 -1.45
CA SER A 116 0.10 -7.62 -0.62
C SER A 116 0.16 -7.03 0.80
N ALA A 117 -0.81 -6.18 1.19
CA ALA A 117 -0.83 -5.47 2.47
C ALA A 117 -2.16 -5.65 3.24
N ILE A 118 -2.57 -6.89 3.53
CA ILE A 118 -3.88 -7.23 4.14
C ILE A 118 -4.15 -6.53 5.50
N ARG A 119 -3.15 -6.00 6.21
CA ARG A 119 -3.36 -5.31 7.50
C ARG A 119 -3.73 -3.83 7.42
N SER A 120 -3.57 -3.19 6.27
CA SER A 120 -3.85 -1.75 6.10
C SER A 120 -4.99 -1.49 5.11
N TYR A 121 -5.68 -2.54 4.68
CA TYR A 121 -6.74 -2.51 3.68
C TYR A 121 -7.94 -3.32 4.16
N PHE A 122 -9.13 -2.92 3.74
CA PHE A 122 -10.37 -3.64 4.04
C PHE A 122 -11.16 -3.92 2.75
N PRO A 123 -11.97 -5.00 2.74
CA PRO A 123 -12.84 -5.30 1.62
C PRO A 123 -14.05 -4.35 1.61
N HIS A 124 -14.22 -3.61 0.52
CA HIS A 124 -15.34 -2.71 0.29
C HIS A 124 -16.28 -3.31 -0.78
N PRO A 125 -17.59 -3.47 -0.51
CA PRO A 125 -18.55 -3.93 -1.51
C PRO A 125 -18.64 -2.96 -2.69
N LEU A 126 -18.70 -3.46 -3.92
CA LEU A 126 -19.01 -2.64 -5.08
C LEU A 126 -20.45 -2.12 -4.99
N LEU A 127 -20.63 -0.83 -5.25
CA LEU A 127 -21.95 -0.19 -5.25
C LEU A 127 -22.69 -0.38 -3.92
N ALA A 128 -21.96 -0.31 -2.80
CA ALA A 128 -22.52 -0.40 -1.45
C ALA A 128 -23.61 0.65 -1.21
N TYR A 129 -23.55 1.81 -1.87
CA TYR A 129 -24.62 2.82 -1.79
C TYR A 129 -25.97 2.33 -2.34
N THR A 130 -26.03 1.20 -3.04
CA THR A 130 -27.29 0.57 -3.53
C THR A 130 -27.90 -0.45 -2.58
N ASP A 131 -27.20 -0.82 -1.50
CA ASP A 131 -27.75 -1.62 -0.41
C ASP A 131 -28.95 -0.89 0.22
N ASN A 132 -30.01 -1.62 0.61
CA ASN A 132 -31.27 -0.99 0.99
C ASN A 132 -31.12 -0.12 2.25
N GLU A 133 -30.38 -0.61 3.23
CA GLU A 133 -30.15 0.05 4.51
C GLU A 133 -29.25 1.28 4.34
N LEU A 134 -28.16 1.15 3.56
CA LEU A 134 -27.28 2.27 3.21
C LEU A 134 -27.98 3.31 2.34
N LEU A 135 -28.73 2.89 1.32
CA LEU A 135 -29.51 3.79 0.47
C LEU A 135 -30.54 4.56 1.28
N ARG A 136 -31.25 3.90 2.20
CA ARG A 136 -32.19 4.58 3.10
C ARG A 136 -31.50 5.62 3.96
N MET A 137 -30.32 5.32 4.50
CA MET A 137 -29.51 6.28 5.25
C MET A 137 -29.09 7.48 4.41
N ILE A 138 -28.62 7.25 3.18
CA ILE A 138 -28.25 8.33 2.27
C ILE A 138 -29.47 9.20 1.91
N MET A 139 -30.62 8.59 1.66
CA MET A 139 -31.86 9.32 1.33
C MET A 139 -32.39 10.17 2.48
N GLN A 140 -32.20 9.74 3.73
CA GLN A 140 -32.71 10.44 4.92
C GLN A 140 -31.72 11.46 5.47
N ASP A 141 -30.45 11.09 5.59
CA ASP A 141 -29.43 11.89 6.27
C ASP A 141 -28.32 12.41 5.34
N GLY A 142 -28.37 12.07 4.05
CA GLY A 142 -27.49 12.59 3.01
C GLY A 142 -26.09 11.96 2.98
N LEU A 143 -25.22 12.49 2.12
CA LEU A 143 -23.85 12.00 1.94
C LEU A 143 -22.98 12.13 3.20
N LYS A 144 -23.28 13.07 4.10
CA LYS A 144 -22.60 13.17 5.40
C LYS A 144 -22.74 11.89 6.24
N ALA A 145 -23.91 11.25 6.19
CA ALA A 145 -24.17 9.99 6.87
C ALA A 145 -23.38 8.84 6.24
N TYR A 146 -23.29 8.83 4.90
CA TYR A 146 -22.47 7.87 4.17
C TYR A 146 -20.98 8.01 4.47
N GLY A 147 -20.49 9.25 4.52
CA GLY A 147 -19.14 9.56 4.94
C GLY A 147 -18.87 9.09 6.38
N LEU A 148 -19.80 9.32 7.31
CA LEU A 148 -19.69 8.84 8.69
C LEU A 148 -19.68 7.31 8.77
N TYR A 149 -20.57 6.64 8.05
CA TYR A 149 -20.62 5.17 7.99
C TYR A 149 -19.26 4.60 7.59
N TRP A 150 -18.68 5.06 6.48
CA TRP A 150 -17.39 4.54 6.02
C TRP A 150 -16.24 4.92 6.95
N LEU A 151 -16.31 6.07 7.60
CA LEU A 151 -15.33 6.47 8.60
C LEU A 151 -15.35 5.52 9.80
N VAL A 152 -16.53 5.12 10.28
CA VAL A 152 -16.69 4.13 11.35
C VAL A 152 -16.20 2.75 10.88
N MET A 153 -16.54 2.33 9.66
CA MET A 153 -16.03 1.09 9.06
C MET A 153 -14.50 1.06 9.00
N GLU A 154 -13.85 2.15 8.57
CA GLU A 154 -12.39 2.26 8.60
C GLU A 154 -11.84 2.03 10.01
N LYS A 155 -12.42 2.66 11.04
CA LYS A 155 -11.95 2.48 12.43
C LYS A 155 -12.17 1.06 12.92
N LEU A 156 -13.28 0.41 12.57
CA LEU A 156 -13.53 -0.99 12.91
C LEU A 156 -12.44 -1.90 12.32
N TYR A 157 -12.11 -1.75 11.04
CA TYR A 157 -11.04 -2.53 10.39
C TYR A 157 -9.63 -2.20 10.89
N GLN A 158 -9.40 -1.04 11.52
CA GLN A 158 -8.14 -0.74 12.21
C GLN A 158 -7.99 -1.55 13.51
N GLN A 159 -9.09 -2.03 14.10
CA GLN A 159 -9.06 -2.84 15.31
C GLN A 159 -8.88 -4.32 14.96
N PRO A 160 -7.90 -5.03 15.54
CA PRO A 160 -7.73 -6.48 15.33
C PRO A 160 -9.00 -7.30 15.60
N GLN A 161 -9.78 -6.86 16.58
CA GLN A 161 -11.03 -7.45 17.02
C GLN A 161 -12.27 -7.00 16.24
N HIS A 162 -12.14 -6.00 15.37
CA HIS A 162 -13.22 -5.42 14.57
C HIS A 162 -14.42 -4.86 15.36
N PHE A 163 -14.16 -4.37 16.58
CA PHE A 163 -15.13 -3.62 17.37
C PHE A 163 -14.52 -2.33 17.92
N LEU A 164 -15.36 -1.33 18.17
CA LEU A 164 -14.95 -0.08 18.82
C LEU A 164 -15.46 -0.03 20.25
N ALA A 165 -14.61 0.35 21.19
CA ALA A 165 -15.03 0.59 22.57
C ALA A 165 -15.89 1.87 22.65
N PRO A 166 -16.77 2.01 23.66
CA PRO A 166 -17.67 3.18 23.79
C PRO A 166 -16.97 4.53 23.68
N GLN A 167 -15.76 4.62 24.25
CA GLN A 167 -14.94 5.83 24.29
C GLN A 167 -14.51 6.30 22.89
N THR A 168 -14.44 5.39 21.92
CA THR A 168 -14.01 5.68 20.55
C THR A 168 -15.07 6.43 19.76
N ALA A 169 -16.37 6.21 20.04
CA ALA A 169 -17.44 6.95 19.38
C ALA A 169 -17.35 8.45 19.71
N SER A 170 -17.16 8.79 20.98
CA SER A 170 -16.93 10.18 21.41
C SER A 170 -15.67 10.80 20.80
N PHE A 171 -14.62 10.00 20.59
CA PHE A 171 -13.42 10.48 19.91
C PHE A 171 -13.68 10.81 18.43
N ILE A 172 -14.38 9.94 17.70
CA ILE A 172 -14.75 10.19 16.29
C ILE A 172 -15.60 11.46 16.19
N GLN A 173 -16.57 11.59 17.08
CA GLN A 173 -17.47 12.73 17.11
C GLN A 173 -16.72 14.06 17.24
N ASN A 174 -15.78 14.13 18.19
CA ASN A 174 -14.96 15.32 18.41
C ASN A 174 -13.94 15.57 17.30
N LEU A 175 -13.33 14.50 16.75
CA LEU A 175 -12.28 14.64 15.74
C LEU A 175 -12.82 15.15 14.40
N TYR A 176 -14.04 14.76 14.06
CA TYR A 176 -14.66 15.05 12.76
C TYR A 176 -15.87 16.00 12.85
N ASP A 177 -16.06 16.64 14.01
CA ASP A 177 -17.13 17.62 14.28
C ASP A 177 -18.53 17.10 13.90
N VAL A 178 -18.85 15.88 14.35
CA VAL A 178 -20.10 15.18 14.03
C VAL A 178 -21.17 15.55 15.07
N SER A 179 -22.37 15.93 14.62
CA SER A 179 -23.48 16.20 15.55
C SER A 179 -23.96 14.93 16.26
N ASP A 180 -24.46 15.08 17.49
CA ASP A 180 -25.08 13.98 18.25
C ASP A 180 -26.19 13.29 17.43
N GLU A 181 -27.03 14.10 16.79
CA GLU A 181 -28.15 13.65 15.95
C GLU A 181 -27.69 12.75 14.79
N LEU A 182 -26.61 13.15 14.10
CA LEU A 182 -26.09 12.37 12.98
C LEU A 182 -25.40 11.08 13.45
N MET A 183 -24.66 11.15 14.57
CA MET A 183 -24.02 9.99 15.16
C MET A 183 -25.08 8.96 15.62
N GLU A 184 -26.10 9.40 16.36
CA GLU A 184 -27.19 8.55 16.81
C GLU A 184 -27.94 7.91 15.63
N SER A 185 -28.23 8.71 14.61
CA SER A 185 -28.91 8.22 13.42
C SER A 185 -28.13 7.12 12.71
N VAL A 186 -26.88 7.37 12.36
CA VAL A 186 -26.04 6.41 11.62
C VAL A 186 -25.78 5.14 12.43
N LEU A 187 -25.50 5.27 13.72
CA LEU A 187 -25.14 4.11 14.55
C LEU A 187 -26.34 3.24 14.94
N TYR A 188 -27.54 3.81 15.09
CA TYR A 188 -28.65 3.09 15.72
C TYR A 188 -29.94 3.01 14.88
N ASN A 189 -30.19 3.93 13.96
CA ASN A 189 -31.47 4.00 13.25
C ASN A 189 -31.54 3.17 11.96
N TYR A 190 -30.39 2.66 11.49
CA TYR A 190 -30.31 1.95 10.21
C TYR A 190 -30.10 0.44 10.30
N GLY A 191 -29.82 -0.10 11.48
CA GLY A 191 -29.52 -1.53 11.65
C GLY A 191 -28.19 -1.96 11.02
N LEU A 192 -27.33 -1.00 10.69
CA LEU A 192 -25.98 -1.22 10.12
C LEU A 192 -24.96 -1.60 11.20
N PHE A 193 -25.15 -1.07 12.42
CA PHE A 193 -24.31 -1.33 13.59
C PHE A 193 -25.14 -1.80 14.78
N TYR A 194 -24.49 -2.42 15.75
CA TYR A 194 -25.11 -2.82 17.01
C TYR A 194 -24.10 -2.78 18.16
N LEU A 195 -24.60 -2.75 19.40
CA LEU A 195 -23.79 -2.81 20.61
C LEU A 195 -23.86 -4.21 21.23
N ASP A 196 -22.71 -4.74 21.67
CA ASP A 196 -22.67 -5.98 22.46
C ASP A 196 -22.98 -5.74 23.95
N GLU A 197 -22.95 -6.81 24.76
CA GLU A 197 -23.18 -6.75 26.22
C GLU A 197 -22.21 -5.82 26.97
N LYS A 198 -21.04 -5.54 26.39
CA LYS A 198 -20.00 -4.65 26.94
C LYS A 198 -20.06 -3.25 26.33
N MET A 199 -21.12 -2.94 25.57
CA MET A 199 -21.31 -1.69 24.85
C MET A 199 -20.25 -1.43 23.76
N ASN A 200 -19.58 -2.45 23.26
CA ASN A 200 -18.72 -2.28 22.09
C ASN A 200 -19.57 -2.22 20.83
N LEU A 201 -19.21 -1.33 19.90
CA LEU A 201 -19.85 -1.18 18.62
C LEU A 201 -19.29 -2.18 17.61
N HIS A 202 -20.19 -2.91 16.96
CA HIS A 202 -19.93 -3.89 15.89
C HIS A 202 -20.67 -3.49 14.62
N SER A 203 -20.23 -4.03 13.47
CA SER A 203 -20.87 -3.81 12.16
C SER A 203 -21.46 -5.12 11.65
N LYS A 204 -22.75 -5.08 11.29
CA LYS A 204 -23.44 -6.23 10.70
C LYS A 204 -22.76 -6.69 9.40
N ALA A 205 -22.32 -5.75 8.57
CA ALA A 205 -21.66 -6.05 7.30
C ALA A 205 -20.32 -6.77 7.48
N ILE A 206 -19.56 -6.44 8.53
CA ILE A 206 -18.30 -7.12 8.84
C ILE A 206 -18.58 -8.56 9.29
N ASP A 207 -19.58 -8.75 10.15
CA ASP A 207 -19.95 -10.07 10.65
C ASP A 207 -20.45 -10.98 9.52
N ASP A 208 -21.37 -10.48 8.68
CA ASP A 208 -21.87 -11.20 7.50
C ASP A 208 -20.73 -11.62 6.56
N TYR A 209 -19.77 -10.73 6.33
CA TYR A 209 -18.60 -11.02 5.48
C TYR A 209 -17.69 -12.10 6.09
N ARG A 210 -17.44 -12.05 7.40
CA ARG A 210 -16.63 -13.04 8.10
C ARG A 210 -17.30 -14.41 8.11
N GLU A 211 -18.61 -14.46 8.38
CA GLU A 211 -19.39 -15.70 8.32
C GLU A 211 -19.34 -16.31 6.90
N ALA A 212 -19.45 -15.49 5.85
CA ALA A 212 -19.33 -15.95 4.48
C ALA A 212 -17.93 -16.55 4.17
N LEU A 213 -16.86 -15.94 4.69
CA LEU A 213 -15.50 -16.46 4.53
C LEU A 213 -15.31 -17.80 5.25
N ASP A 214 -15.78 -17.91 6.49
CA ASP A 214 -15.69 -19.14 7.29
C ASP A 214 -16.45 -20.29 6.61
N ASN A 215 -17.66 -20.02 6.10
CA ASN A 215 -18.46 -20.97 5.35
C ASN A 215 -17.76 -21.45 4.07
N MET A 216 -17.12 -20.55 3.32
CA MET A 216 -16.34 -20.92 2.13
C MET A 216 -15.10 -21.75 2.47
N GLU A 217 -14.44 -21.48 3.60
CA GLU A 217 -13.30 -22.27 4.05
C GLU A 217 -13.72 -23.68 4.46
N ASP A 218 -14.85 -23.80 5.15
CA ASP A 218 -15.47 -25.07 5.53
C ASP A 218 -15.88 -25.91 4.31
N GLU A 219 -16.47 -25.30 3.29
CA GLU A 219 -16.79 -25.98 2.03
C GLU A 219 -15.53 -26.49 1.32
N LYS A 220 -14.45 -25.68 1.27
CA LYS A 220 -13.16 -26.09 0.72
C LYS A 220 -12.58 -27.28 1.49
N LYS A 221 -12.66 -27.27 2.82
CA LYS A 221 -12.22 -28.40 3.70
C LYS A 221 -13.06 -29.66 3.47
N ARG A 222 -14.37 -29.54 3.25
CA ARG A 222 -15.26 -30.68 2.92
C ARG A 222 -14.94 -31.28 1.55
N ASN A 223 -14.62 -30.43 0.57
CA ASN A 223 -14.33 -30.84 -0.81
C ASN A 223 -12.89 -31.35 -1.04
N THR A 224 -11.99 -31.15 -0.07
CA THR A 224 -10.59 -31.63 -0.11
C THR A 224 -10.33 -32.90 0.73
N LYS A 225 -11.38 -33.56 1.24
CA LYS A 225 -11.18 -34.89 1.87
C LYS A 225 -10.52 -35.84 0.87
N PRO A 226 -9.43 -36.54 1.25
CA PRO A 226 -8.68 -37.35 0.31
C PRO A 226 -9.58 -38.47 -0.21
N HIS A 227 -9.56 -38.64 -1.53
CA HIS A 227 -9.98 -39.88 -2.15
C HIS A 227 -9.15 -40.98 -1.49
N VAL A 228 -9.78 -41.78 -0.62
CA VAL A 228 -9.14 -42.97 -0.07
C VAL A 228 -8.91 -43.89 -1.25
N ASN A 229 -7.70 -43.82 -1.81
CA ASN A 229 -7.21 -44.79 -2.78
C ASN A 229 -7.20 -46.15 -2.08
N ASN A 230 -8.22 -46.97 -2.32
CA ASN A 230 -8.15 -48.40 -2.06
C ASN A 230 -7.10 -49.01 -3.00
N SER A 231 -5.83 -48.91 -2.59
CA SER A 231 -4.76 -49.72 -3.17
C SER A 231 -4.94 -51.15 -2.68
N LEU A 232 -5.49 -51.97 -3.57
CA LEU A 232 -5.27 -53.41 -3.74
C LEU A 232 -4.37 -54.06 -2.67
N LYS A 233 -4.98 -54.81 -1.75
CA LYS A 233 -4.40 -56.05 -1.22
C LYS A 233 -5.37 -57.18 -1.52
N ALA A 234 -5.09 -57.93 -2.58
CA ALA A 234 -5.73 -59.20 -2.87
C ALA A 234 -4.84 -60.32 -2.35
N ASN A 235 -5.29 -61.03 -1.31
CA ASN A 235 -5.52 -62.48 -1.29
C ASN A 235 -5.52 -63.03 0.14
N GLY A 236 -6.57 -63.76 0.49
CA GLY A 236 -6.60 -64.61 1.68
C GLY A 236 -7.98 -64.88 2.31
N ASN A 237 -8.85 -65.56 1.56
CA ASN A 237 -9.86 -66.56 1.98
C ASN A 237 -11.01 -66.26 2.98
N ALA A 238 -12.14 -66.89 2.61
CA ALA A 238 -13.25 -67.43 3.39
C ALA A 238 -14.44 -66.52 3.76
N GLU A 239 -15.55 -66.78 3.06
CA GLU A 239 -16.91 -67.05 3.59
C GLU A 239 -17.48 -66.09 4.66
N ASP A 240 -18.53 -65.32 4.33
CA ASP A 240 -19.92 -65.76 4.47
C ASP A 240 -20.97 -64.62 4.44
N PHE A 241 -22.10 -64.95 3.81
CA PHE A 241 -23.50 -64.54 4.01
C PHE A 241 -23.99 -63.07 4.17
N ASN A 242 -24.96 -62.74 3.28
CA ASN A 242 -26.24 -62.01 3.46
C ASN A 242 -26.21 -60.54 3.95
N THR A 243 -26.90 -59.55 3.36
CA THR A 243 -28.18 -59.52 2.65
C THR A 243 -28.22 -58.27 1.75
N ARG A 244 -28.58 -58.45 0.47
CA ARG A 244 -29.13 -57.38 -0.38
C ARG A 244 -30.65 -57.54 -0.42
N GLU A 245 -31.30 -56.46 -0.84
CA GLU A 245 -32.57 -56.36 -1.56
C GLU A 245 -33.58 -55.44 -0.84
N ILE A 246 -34.29 -54.50 -1.48
CA ILE A 246 -34.49 -54.16 -2.89
C ILE A 246 -35.07 -52.72 -2.90
N LYS A 247 -34.76 -51.93 -3.94
CA LYS A 247 -35.78 -51.20 -4.74
C LYS A 247 -35.17 -50.74 -6.08
N LYS A 248 -35.55 -51.48 -7.12
CA LYS A 248 -35.53 -51.11 -8.57
C LYS A 248 -36.62 -50.03 -8.79
N THR A 249 -36.62 -49.14 -9.78
CA THR A 249 -36.75 -49.32 -11.25
C THR A 249 -36.71 -47.92 -11.89
N SER A 250 -35.77 -47.60 -12.79
CA SER A 250 -35.86 -47.57 -14.28
C SER A 250 -36.70 -46.44 -14.93
N ASN A 251 -36.06 -45.62 -15.77
CA ASN A 251 -36.40 -45.58 -17.21
C ASN A 251 -35.27 -45.00 -18.07
N ILE A 252 -35.11 -45.62 -19.25
CA ILE A 252 -34.05 -45.52 -20.25
C ILE A 252 -34.66 -45.00 -21.55
N GLN A 253 -33.95 -44.14 -22.30
CA GLN A 253 -33.74 -44.21 -23.77
C GLN A 253 -33.07 -42.91 -24.28
N LYS A 254 -32.21 -42.85 -25.30
CA LYS A 254 -31.21 -43.73 -25.95
C LYS A 254 -30.46 -42.81 -26.95
N ASN A 255 -29.12 -42.75 -26.85
CA ASN A 255 -28.03 -42.56 -27.85
C ASN A 255 -28.38 -42.66 -29.37
N PRO A 256 -27.50 -42.24 -30.35
CA PRO A 256 -26.02 -42.38 -30.32
C PRO A 256 -25.13 -41.35 -31.09
N SER A 257 -23.81 -41.38 -30.79
CA SER A 257 -22.70 -40.88 -31.64
C SER A 257 -22.41 -41.81 -32.83
N PRO A 258 -21.49 -41.46 -33.77
CA PRO A 258 -20.19 -42.16 -33.80
C PRO A 258 -18.96 -41.47 -34.48
N ILE A 259 -17.76 -42.08 -34.25
CA ILE A 259 -16.52 -42.17 -35.09
C ILE A 259 -15.54 -40.95 -35.09
N ILE A 260 -14.36 -40.99 -34.44
CA ILE A 260 -13.03 -41.62 -34.75
C ILE A 260 -12.27 -40.97 -35.93
N ASN A 261 -11.11 -40.36 -35.66
CA ASN A 261 -9.81 -40.76 -36.24
C ASN A 261 -8.59 -40.07 -35.59
N LYS A 262 -7.54 -40.89 -35.39
CA LYS A 262 -6.16 -40.56 -34.98
C LYS A 262 -5.26 -40.56 -36.23
N GLU A 263 -4.35 -39.60 -36.35
CA GLU A 263 -3.02 -39.73 -37.01
C GLU A 263 -2.11 -38.73 -36.25
N ILE A 264 -1.05 -39.09 -35.51
CA ILE A 264 0.23 -39.71 -35.86
C ILE A 264 0.90 -39.06 -37.09
N ASN A 265 1.86 -38.17 -36.84
CA ASN A 265 3.19 -38.37 -37.42
C ASN A 265 4.31 -37.87 -36.52
N LYS A 266 5.37 -38.68 -36.54
CA LYS A 266 6.53 -38.75 -35.66
C LYS A 266 7.76 -38.44 -36.51
N LYS A 267 8.89 -38.22 -35.82
CA LYS A 267 10.29 -38.35 -36.30
C LYS A 267 10.83 -37.09 -37.00
N ASN A 268 12.07 -36.65 -36.79
CA ASN A 268 13.30 -37.17 -36.14
C ASN A 268 14.30 -35.98 -36.17
N SER A 269 15.45 -35.88 -35.50
CA SER A 269 16.25 -36.75 -34.63
C SER A 269 17.51 -35.96 -34.22
N SER A 270 18.00 -36.24 -32.98
CA SER A 270 19.41 -36.46 -32.55
C SER A 270 20.48 -35.38 -32.84
N SER A 271 21.49 -35.14 -32.01
CA SER A 271 22.29 -35.99 -31.10
C SER A 271 23.14 -35.03 -30.23
N GLU A 272 23.21 -35.20 -28.90
CA GLU A 272 24.26 -35.93 -28.13
C GLU A 272 25.70 -35.39 -28.37
N GLU A 273 26.63 -35.26 -27.43
CA GLU A 273 26.74 -35.40 -25.97
C GLU A 273 28.22 -35.08 -25.59
N SER A 274 28.49 -34.90 -24.29
CA SER A 274 29.77 -35.09 -23.57
C SER A 274 30.74 -33.89 -23.52
N GLY A 275 31.41 -33.57 -22.41
CA GLY A 275 31.46 -34.17 -21.08
C GLY A 275 32.69 -33.65 -20.29
N LYS A 276 32.68 -33.92 -18.97
CA LYS A 276 33.79 -34.04 -18.00
C LYS A 276 34.24 -32.85 -17.12
N GLU A 277 34.40 -33.26 -15.87
CA GLU A 277 34.82 -32.62 -14.62
C GLU A 277 36.31 -32.23 -14.57
N LYS A 278 36.68 -31.32 -13.64
CA LYS A 278 37.68 -31.57 -12.59
C LYS A 278 37.82 -30.41 -11.58
N GLU A 279 37.96 -30.79 -10.31
CA GLU A 279 38.36 -30.00 -9.14
C GLU A 279 39.90 -29.87 -8.99
N GLU A 280 40.30 -29.19 -7.89
CA GLU A 280 41.63 -28.95 -7.26
C GLU A 280 42.42 -27.71 -7.72
N GLU A 281 43.26 -27.07 -6.90
CA GLU A 281 43.33 -26.72 -5.47
C GLU A 281 44.53 -25.73 -5.40
N ASN A 282 44.49 -24.77 -4.48
CA ASN A 282 45.60 -24.08 -3.79
C ASN A 282 46.93 -23.76 -4.50
N GLY A 283 47.24 -22.46 -4.55
CA GLY A 283 48.58 -21.94 -4.83
C GLY A 283 48.82 -20.57 -4.22
N LEU A 284 49.17 -20.54 -2.93
CA LEU A 284 49.67 -19.36 -2.22
C LEU A 284 51.10 -19.02 -2.73
N LYS A 285 51.31 -17.82 -3.26
CA LYS A 285 52.64 -17.21 -3.39
C LYS A 285 52.59 -15.71 -3.07
N VAL A 286 53.26 -15.35 -1.99
CA VAL A 286 53.64 -13.98 -1.62
C VAL A 286 54.94 -13.65 -2.34
N THR A 287 55.01 -12.51 -3.04
CA THR A 287 56.17 -11.60 -3.06
C THR A 287 55.82 -10.25 -3.71
N ASP A 288 56.25 -9.20 -2.99
CA ASP A 288 56.65 -7.86 -3.41
C ASP A 288 55.60 -6.77 -3.73
N LEU A 289 55.42 -5.96 -2.69
CA LEU A 289 55.14 -4.53 -2.64
C LEU A 289 55.74 -3.78 -3.85
N ASN A 290 54.90 -3.45 -4.81
CA ASN A 290 55.04 -2.23 -5.59
C ASN A 290 53.86 -1.34 -5.28
N ALA A 291 54.18 -0.10 -4.90
CA ALA A 291 53.24 0.95 -4.53
C ALA A 291 52.20 1.17 -5.65
N VAL A 292 51.05 0.53 -5.50
CA VAL A 292 49.82 0.94 -6.14
C VAL A 292 49.18 1.91 -5.16
N THR A 293 49.27 3.20 -5.45
CA THR A 293 48.31 4.19 -4.95
C THR A 293 46.93 3.54 -4.98
N PRO A 294 46.19 3.43 -3.86
CA PRO A 294 44.81 2.97 -3.93
C PRO A 294 44.13 3.85 -4.96
N ASP A 295 43.66 3.24 -6.04
CA ASP A 295 42.91 3.89 -7.08
C ASP A 295 41.78 4.66 -6.37
N MET A 296 41.91 5.99 -6.27
CA MET A 296 40.88 6.88 -5.69
C MET A 296 39.73 7.04 -6.68
N ARG A 297 39.41 5.96 -7.37
CA ARG A 297 38.17 5.82 -8.12
C ARG A 297 37.09 5.52 -7.08
N PRO A 298 35.95 6.24 -7.08
CA PRO A 298 34.83 5.85 -6.24
C PRO A 298 34.60 4.36 -6.46
N ASN A 299 34.56 3.59 -5.38
CA ASN A 299 34.28 2.15 -5.50
C ASN A 299 33.00 2.01 -6.34
N ALA A 300 32.91 1.04 -7.26
CA ALA A 300 31.80 0.97 -8.22
C ALA A 300 30.39 1.10 -7.59
N TRP A 301 30.26 0.70 -6.32
CA TRP A 301 29.05 0.88 -5.52
C TRP A 301 28.76 2.33 -5.08
N GLU A 302 29.76 3.19 -4.87
CA GLU A 302 29.58 4.63 -4.60
C GLU A 302 29.03 5.37 -5.82
N GLU A 303 29.47 5.01 -7.04
CA GLU A 303 28.92 5.55 -8.28
C GLU A 303 27.43 5.16 -8.42
N ASN A 304 27.11 3.88 -8.20
CA ASN A 304 25.73 3.38 -8.17
C ASN A 304 24.88 4.09 -7.09
N LEU A 305 25.47 4.45 -5.93
CA LEU A 305 24.78 5.17 -4.86
C LEU A 305 24.48 6.61 -5.27
N GLN A 306 25.43 7.27 -5.93
CA GLN A 306 25.22 8.62 -6.47
C GLN A 306 24.17 8.61 -7.59
N GLU A 307 24.18 7.60 -8.46
CA GLU A 307 23.17 7.42 -9.50
C GLU A 307 21.78 7.19 -8.89
N ALA A 308 21.66 6.36 -7.84
CA ALA A 308 20.41 6.19 -7.12
C ALA A 308 19.91 7.49 -6.47
N MET A 309 20.82 8.32 -5.93
CA MET A 309 20.49 9.63 -5.37
C MET A 309 19.96 10.60 -6.43
N ASN A 310 20.43 10.50 -7.67
CA ASN A 310 20.03 11.36 -8.77
C ASN A 310 18.69 10.95 -9.42
N ASP A 311 18.23 9.72 -9.22
CA ASP A 311 16.94 9.24 -9.72
C ASP A 311 15.78 9.71 -8.81
N THR A 312 15.29 10.92 -9.10
CA THR A 312 14.20 11.55 -8.33
C THR A 312 12.89 10.78 -8.41
N SER A 313 12.50 10.29 -9.59
CA SER A 313 11.24 9.57 -9.77
C SER A 313 11.23 8.25 -9.00
N TRP A 314 12.32 7.50 -9.01
CA TRP A 314 12.44 6.30 -8.17
C TRP A 314 12.44 6.65 -6.68
N TYR A 315 13.17 7.70 -6.28
CA TYR A 315 13.25 8.12 -4.89
C TYR A 315 11.88 8.52 -4.32
N GLU A 316 11.07 9.26 -5.09
CA GLU A 316 9.71 9.64 -4.74
C GLU A 316 8.82 8.41 -4.50
N VAL A 317 8.92 7.39 -5.36
CA VAL A 317 8.18 6.13 -5.20
C VAL A 317 8.59 5.42 -3.89
N VAL A 318 9.90 5.32 -3.61
CA VAL A 318 10.38 4.70 -2.36
C VAL A 318 9.96 5.52 -1.14
N ALA A 319 9.99 6.85 -1.24
CA ALA A 319 9.54 7.75 -0.18
C ALA A 319 8.06 7.52 0.16
N ILE A 320 7.19 7.36 -0.85
CA ILE A 320 5.78 7.02 -0.64
C ILE A 320 5.64 5.64 0.02
N GLN A 321 6.37 4.63 -0.47
CA GLN A 321 6.34 3.26 0.07
C GLN A 321 6.91 3.12 1.49
N SER A 322 7.72 4.07 1.95
CA SER A 322 8.28 4.08 3.31
C SER A 322 7.25 4.44 4.40
N GLY A 323 6.13 5.07 4.01
CA GLY A 323 5.15 5.63 4.95
C GLY A 323 5.57 6.95 5.59
N ILE A 324 6.72 7.53 5.22
CA ILE A 324 7.22 8.83 5.68
C ILE A 324 7.71 9.74 4.53
N PRO A 325 6.91 9.92 3.45
CA PRO A 325 7.37 10.57 2.22
C PRO A 325 7.90 11.99 2.44
N ARG A 326 7.19 12.81 3.23
CA ARG A 326 7.60 14.19 3.52
C ARG A 326 8.99 14.25 4.17
N LEU A 327 9.22 13.43 5.20
CA LEU A 327 10.51 13.39 5.91
C LEU A 327 11.64 12.87 5.01
N MET A 328 11.37 11.89 4.15
CA MET A 328 12.36 11.42 3.18
C MET A 328 12.74 12.51 2.18
N MET A 329 11.78 13.27 1.67
CA MET A 329 12.06 14.38 0.75
C MET A 329 12.81 15.52 1.44
N GLU A 330 12.44 15.87 2.68
CA GLU A 330 13.12 16.91 3.47
C GLU A 330 14.56 16.50 3.86
N GLU A 331 14.79 15.22 4.17
CA GLU A 331 16.05 14.70 4.72
C GLU A 331 16.80 13.77 3.75
N LYS A 332 16.67 14.03 2.45
CA LYS A 332 17.20 13.15 1.39
C LYS A 332 18.68 12.81 1.58
N GLU A 333 19.51 13.81 1.86
CA GLU A 333 20.95 13.61 2.09
C GLU A 333 21.23 12.72 3.30
N TRP A 334 20.48 12.89 4.39
CA TRP A 334 20.62 12.06 5.58
C TRP A 334 20.34 10.59 5.26
N PHE A 335 19.29 10.29 4.49
CA PHE A 335 18.94 8.93 4.11
C PHE A 335 20.03 8.24 3.26
N PHE A 336 20.64 8.95 2.31
CA PHE A 336 21.73 8.40 1.50
C PHE A 336 23.04 8.28 2.26
N ASN A 337 23.32 9.18 3.20
CA ASN A 337 24.46 9.03 4.11
C ASN A 337 24.29 7.85 5.05
N TYR A 338 23.09 7.67 5.61
CA TYR A 338 22.76 6.52 6.44
C TYR A 338 22.85 5.20 5.65
N LEU A 339 22.37 5.17 4.39
CA LEU A 339 22.57 4.02 3.50
C LEU A 339 24.05 3.69 3.32
N ARG A 340 24.88 4.69 3.03
CA ARG A 340 26.34 4.52 2.86
C ARG A 340 26.96 3.91 4.11
N GLU A 341 26.63 4.43 5.30
CA GLU A 341 27.08 3.88 6.58
C GLU A 341 26.63 2.43 6.78
N GLN A 342 25.39 2.09 6.43
CA GLN A 342 24.87 0.72 6.56
C GLN A 342 25.53 -0.28 5.60
N ILE A 343 26.00 0.16 4.43
CA ILE A 343 26.75 -0.69 3.50
C ILE A 343 28.13 -1.02 4.09
N ILE A 344 28.85 0.00 4.55
CA ILE A 344 30.19 -0.13 5.14
C ILE A 344 30.14 -0.96 6.44
N LEU A 345 29.22 -0.64 7.35
CA LEU A 345 29.11 -1.32 8.64
C LEU A 345 28.81 -2.82 8.52
N ARG A 346 28.20 -3.26 7.41
CA ARG A 346 27.83 -4.67 7.19
C ARG A 346 28.79 -5.41 6.28
N GLY A 347 29.83 -4.76 5.74
CA GLY A 347 30.75 -5.40 4.81
C GLY A 347 30.11 -5.74 3.46
N ASN A 348 29.07 -4.99 3.05
CA ASN A 348 28.28 -5.27 1.85
C ASN A 348 28.83 -4.60 0.58
N GLU A 349 29.98 -3.94 0.63
CA GLU A 349 30.57 -3.15 -0.46
C GLU A 349 30.71 -3.95 -1.76
N SER A 350 31.15 -5.20 -1.67
CA SER A 350 31.30 -6.10 -2.83
C SER A 350 29.98 -6.62 -3.39
N SER A 351 28.92 -6.64 -2.57
CA SER A 351 27.57 -7.07 -2.95
C SER A 351 26.72 -5.97 -3.57
N MET A 352 27.20 -4.73 -3.57
CA MET A 352 26.53 -3.55 -4.15
C MET A 352 27.10 -3.22 -5.54
N ASN A 353 27.19 -4.24 -6.40
CA ASN A 353 27.81 -4.13 -7.72
C ASN A 353 26.91 -3.45 -8.77
N SER A 354 25.62 -3.24 -8.48
CA SER A 354 24.67 -2.64 -9.42
C SER A 354 23.76 -1.58 -8.79
N LEU A 355 23.27 -0.65 -9.62
CA LEU A 355 22.23 0.29 -9.25
C LEU A 355 20.99 -0.40 -8.68
N HIS A 356 20.62 -1.57 -9.23
CA HIS A 356 19.46 -2.33 -8.76
C HIS A 356 19.63 -2.81 -7.32
N GLU A 357 20.81 -3.35 -6.97
CA GLU A 357 21.11 -3.82 -5.60
C GLU A 357 21.05 -2.68 -4.60
N ILE A 358 21.63 -1.53 -4.93
CA ILE A 358 21.58 -0.34 -4.07
C ILE A 358 20.15 0.15 -3.87
N LYS A 359 19.37 0.25 -4.95
CA LYS A 359 17.96 0.66 -4.88
C LYS A 359 17.13 -0.31 -4.04
N ASN A 360 17.34 -1.61 -4.22
CA ASN A 360 16.64 -2.64 -3.45
C ASN A 360 17.04 -2.62 -1.97
N TYR A 361 18.32 -2.41 -1.67
CA TYR A 361 18.82 -2.28 -0.30
C TYR A 361 18.22 -1.05 0.38
N PHE A 362 18.22 0.10 -0.31
CA PHE A 362 17.63 1.33 0.19
C PHE A 362 16.11 1.20 0.42
N ALA A 363 15.40 0.56 -0.50
CA ALA A 363 13.98 0.27 -0.33
C ALA A 363 13.75 -0.60 0.92
N ASN A 364 14.57 -1.62 1.17
CA ASN A 364 14.44 -2.45 2.38
C ASN A 364 14.78 -1.71 3.68
N LEU A 365 15.77 -0.79 3.65
CA LEU A 365 16.11 0.08 4.78
C LEU A 365 14.95 0.99 5.20
N THR A 366 14.10 1.39 4.25
CA THR A 366 13.04 2.38 4.45
C THR A 366 11.64 1.78 4.46
N ARG A 367 11.47 0.55 3.95
CA ARG A 367 10.19 -0.17 3.83
C ARG A 367 9.45 -0.28 5.16
N GLN A 368 8.22 0.24 5.19
CA GLN A 368 7.36 0.22 6.36
C GLN A 368 7.17 -1.22 6.89
N GLY A 369 7.25 -1.39 8.22
CA GLY A 369 6.99 -2.66 8.89
C GLY A 369 8.13 -3.69 8.82
N SER A 370 9.28 -3.37 8.22
CA SER A 370 10.46 -4.24 8.28
C SER A 370 11.26 -4.01 9.58
N HIS A 371 11.90 -5.07 10.10
CA HIS A 371 12.80 -4.96 11.26
C HIS A 371 13.97 -4.00 10.97
N VAL A 372 14.49 -4.03 9.73
CA VAL A 372 15.56 -3.14 9.27
C VAL A 372 15.10 -1.66 9.26
N SER A 373 13.87 -1.40 8.82
CA SER A 373 13.24 -0.08 8.86
C SER A 373 12.99 0.40 10.28
N SER A 374 12.70 -0.49 11.23
CA SER A 374 12.58 -0.11 12.64
C SER A 374 13.90 0.49 13.18
N THR A 375 15.05 -0.10 12.83
CA THR A 375 16.37 0.47 13.18
C THR A 375 16.61 1.82 12.49
N THR A 376 16.27 1.94 11.21
CA THR A 376 16.33 3.21 10.46
C THR A 376 15.47 4.30 11.12
N GLN A 377 14.26 3.97 11.57
CA GLN A 377 13.36 4.91 12.25
C GLN A 377 13.91 5.36 13.61
N VAL A 378 14.58 4.48 14.36
CA VAL A 378 15.25 4.85 15.61
C VAL A 378 16.41 5.81 15.34
N ALA A 379 17.25 5.52 14.33
CA ALA A 379 18.34 6.41 13.92
C ALA A 379 17.81 7.78 13.45
N LEU A 380 16.74 7.78 12.65
CA LEU A 380 16.07 8.99 12.18
C LEU A 380 15.50 9.82 13.33
N LYS A 381 14.79 9.20 14.28
CA LYS A 381 14.26 9.90 15.47
C LYS A 381 15.37 10.57 16.28
N LYS A 382 16.52 9.90 16.44
CA LYS A 382 17.69 10.45 17.13
C LYS A 382 18.27 11.64 16.37
N PHE A 383 18.41 11.52 15.04
CA PHE A 383 18.87 12.62 14.18
C PHE A 383 17.94 13.84 14.25
N LEU A 384 16.62 13.63 14.10
CA LEU A 384 15.63 14.72 14.16
C LEU A 384 15.60 15.40 15.53
N LYS A 385 15.74 14.64 16.62
CA LYS A 385 15.84 15.19 17.98
C LYS A 385 17.08 16.07 18.13
N ASN A 386 18.24 15.60 17.67
CA ASN A 386 19.48 16.38 17.70
C ASN A 386 19.35 17.68 16.88
N ARG A 387 18.70 17.62 15.72
CA ARG A 387 18.43 18.79 14.87
C ARG A 387 17.49 19.79 15.55
N GLN A 388 16.43 19.30 16.20
CA GLN A 388 15.49 20.15 16.94
C GLN A 388 16.16 20.81 18.15
N GLU A 389 17.02 20.09 18.87
CA GLU A 389 17.83 20.65 19.96
C GLU A 389 18.82 21.72 19.48
N GLN A 390 19.31 21.64 18.24
CA GLN A 390 20.13 22.68 17.61
C GLN A 390 19.30 23.88 17.09
N GLN A 391 18.03 23.68 16.76
CA GLN A 391 17.14 24.71 16.21
C GLN A 391 16.30 25.46 17.26
N GLN A 392 16.17 24.97 18.49
CA GLN A 392 15.45 25.70 19.53
C GLN A 392 16.18 27.01 19.87
N CYS A 393 15.54 28.14 19.61
CA CYS A 393 15.98 29.41 20.19
C CYS A 393 15.76 29.35 21.70
N SER A 394 16.80 29.63 22.48
CA SER A 394 16.61 29.77 23.92
C SER A 394 15.88 31.08 24.24
N PRO A 395 15.22 31.21 25.41
CA PRO A 395 14.60 32.47 25.83
C PRO A 395 15.56 33.67 25.92
N TYR A 396 16.87 33.43 25.83
CA TYR A 396 17.93 34.44 25.91
C TYR A 396 18.53 34.80 24.53
N GLU A 397 17.84 34.38 23.47
CA GLU A 397 18.19 34.62 22.08
C GLU A 397 17.03 35.27 21.33
N THR A 398 17.35 35.99 20.27
CA THR A 398 16.40 36.59 19.33
C THR A 398 16.68 36.15 17.91
N ILE A 399 15.65 36.06 17.07
CA ILE A 399 15.82 35.77 15.65
C ILE A 399 15.67 37.07 14.88
N THR A 400 16.73 37.50 14.21
CA THR A 400 16.74 38.69 13.35
C THR A 400 17.13 38.25 11.94
N ASN A 401 16.25 38.49 10.96
CA ASN A 401 16.45 38.07 9.56
C ASN A 401 16.79 36.57 9.40
N GLY A 402 16.19 35.72 10.23
CA GLY A 402 16.42 34.27 10.21
C GLY A 402 17.72 33.80 10.88
N ILE A 403 18.52 34.72 11.44
CA ILE A 403 19.76 34.41 12.17
C ILE A 403 19.49 34.49 13.67
N ARG A 404 19.89 33.44 14.40
CA ARG A 404 19.86 33.42 15.88
C ARG A 404 20.88 34.45 16.39
N THR A 405 20.48 35.28 17.33
CA THR A 405 21.30 36.37 17.89
C THR A 405 21.20 36.41 19.40
N TYR A 406 22.26 36.86 20.08
CA TYR A 406 22.22 37.21 21.50
C TYR A 406 22.89 38.56 21.69
N ASP A 407 22.24 39.50 22.39
CA ASP A 407 22.77 40.85 22.63
C ASP A 407 23.26 41.54 21.34
N GLY A 408 22.57 41.31 20.22
CA GLY A 408 22.92 41.81 18.88
C GLY A 408 24.01 41.03 18.13
N HIS A 409 24.66 40.04 18.76
CA HIS A 409 25.70 39.22 18.15
C HIS A 409 25.11 37.99 17.45
N PRO A 410 25.52 37.68 16.21
CA PRO A 410 25.06 36.49 15.52
C PRO A 410 25.59 35.21 16.17
N ILE A 411 24.72 34.21 16.25
CA ILE A 411 25.00 32.86 16.74
C ILE A 411 25.16 31.95 15.51
N PRO A 412 26.25 31.17 15.40
CA PRO A 412 26.38 30.21 14.32
C PRO A 412 25.23 29.20 14.32
N ALA A 413 24.76 28.78 13.13
CA ALA A 413 23.63 27.86 13.00
C ALA A 413 23.82 26.51 13.73
N TYR A 414 25.07 26.09 13.93
CA TYR A 414 25.45 24.86 14.63
C TYR A 414 25.58 25.01 16.15
N ALA A 415 25.53 26.23 16.69
CA ALA A 415 25.67 26.48 18.11
C ALA A 415 24.44 25.98 18.88
N LYS A 416 24.66 25.34 20.04
CA LYS A 416 23.56 24.94 20.94
C LYS A 416 22.76 26.15 21.43
N PRO A 417 21.53 25.99 21.92
CA PRO A 417 20.76 27.07 22.54
C PRO A 417 21.51 27.70 23.72
N ARG A 418 21.49 29.03 23.83
CA ARG A 418 22.15 29.83 24.88
C ARG A 418 21.61 29.41 26.25
N PRO A 419 22.45 28.89 27.17
CA PRO A 419 21.98 28.35 28.43
C PRO A 419 21.36 29.38 29.38
N SER A 420 21.94 30.59 29.43
CA SER A 420 21.44 31.71 30.23
C SER A 420 21.92 33.04 29.67
N ALA A 421 21.30 34.15 30.10
CA ALA A 421 21.72 35.51 29.75
C ALA A 421 23.19 35.85 30.11
N ALA A 422 23.85 35.06 30.97
CA ALA A 422 25.25 35.29 31.33
C ALA A 422 26.25 34.61 30.38
N HIS A 423 25.82 33.68 29.54
CA HIS A 423 26.73 32.96 28.66
C HIS A 423 27.01 33.73 27.36
N ILE A 424 28.27 33.74 26.94
CA ILE A 424 28.78 34.35 25.71
C ILE A 424 29.31 33.22 24.81
N TRP A 425 29.12 33.36 23.51
CA TRP A 425 29.60 32.38 22.53
C TRP A 425 31.11 32.52 22.34
N ASN A 426 31.86 31.44 22.56
CA ASN A 426 33.30 31.37 22.27
C ASN A 426 33.53 30.73 20.89
N PRO A 427 33.94 31.50 19.86
CA PRO A 427 34.14 30.99 18.52
C PRO A 427 35.40 30.12 18.37
N VAL A 428 36.31 30.12 19.34
CA VAL A 428 37.53 29.30 19.31
C VAL A 428 37.23 27.89 19.79
N THR A 429 36.43 27.75 20.85
CA THR A 429 36.08 26.45 21.42
C THR A 429 34.75 25.91 20.92
N ASN A 430 33.97 26.70 20.16
CA ASN A 430 32.62 26.36 19.69
C ASN A 430 31.65 26.03 20.84
N GLU A 431 31.78 26.72 21.97
CA GLU A 431 30.98 26.46 23.18
C GLU A 431 30.51 27.76 23.86
N TRP A 432 29.48 27.63 24.70
CA TRP A 432 29.01 28.70 25.57
C TRP A 432 29.88 28.80 26.82
N THR A 433 30.48 29.97 27.04
CA THR A 433 31.27 30.27 28.24
C THR A 433 30.54 31.28 29.10
N ARG A 434 30.46 31.01 30.41
CA ARG A 434 29.87 31.93 31.38
C ARG A 434 30.81 33.09 31.68
#